data_AF-A0ABD2SW08-F1
#
_entry.id   AF-A0ABD2SW08-F1
#
_cell.length_a   1.000
_cell.length_b   1.000
_cell.length_c   1.000
_cell.angle_alpha   90.00
_cell.angle_beta   90.00
_cell.angle_gamma   90.00
#
_symmetry.space_group_name_H-M   'P 1'
#
loop_
_entity.id
_entity.type
_entity.pdbx_description
1 polymer ?
#
loop_
_entity_poly.entity_id
_entity_poly.type
_entity_poly.pdbx_seq_one_letter_code
_entity_poly.pdbx_strand_id
1 'polypeptide(L)'
;MDTKRNLWDYTKEKYIIPEVAYNWTTVTIQEAWRRHRSDLKMTYYDPYDNDEVQMAKRPGHIQECQFRELLKYWKFEKFKDQLLRRHCYQRKKSSFATQLLNKTCCRK
;
A
#
# COMPACT_ATOMS: atom_id res chain seq x y z
N MET A 1 -1.12 -7.40 16.86
CA MET A 1 -0.02 -6.82 17.63
C MET A 1 0.80 -5.95 16.69
N ASP A 2 0.46 -4.68 16.48
CA ASP A 2 1.26 -3.76 15.64
C ASP A 2 0.93 -2.29 15.96
N THR A 3 1.43 -1.81 17.11
CA THR A 3 1.36 -0.38 17.41
C THR A 3 2.43 0.32 16.58
N LYS A 4 2.15 1.48 15.97
CA LYS A 4 3.14 2.28 15.19
C LYS A 4 4.49 2.45 15.90
N ARG A 5 4.44 2.46 17.24
CA ARG A 5 5.59 2.53 18.15
C ARG A 5 6.50 1.30 18.06
N ASN A 6 5.94 0.09 18.02
CA ASN A 6 6.72 -1.15 17.88
C ASN A 6 7.52 -1.18 16.58
N LEU A 7 6.91 -0.69 15.50
CA LEU A 7 7.55 -0.60 14.19
C LEU A 7 8.69 0.43 14.16
N TRP A 8 8.51 1.55 14.87
CA TRP A 8 9.56 2.55 15.05
C TRP A 8 10.73 2.01 15.88
N ASP A 9 10.45 1.32 16.98
CA ASP A 9 11.48 0.77 17.85
C ASP A 9 12.32 -0.30 17.12
N TYR A 10 11.66 -1.19 16.36
CA TYR A 10 12.36 -2.15 15.49
C TYR A 10 13.22 -1.46 14.41
N THR A 11 12.77 -0.34 13.86
CA THR A 11 13.53 0.37 12.83
C THR A 11 14.77 1.05 13.42
N LYS A 12 14.67 1.63 14.62
CA LYS A 12 15.81 2.21 15.33
C LYS A 12 16.84 1.17 15.75
N GLU A 13 16.41 -0.05 16.09
CA GLU A 13 17.32 -1.15 16.41
C GLU A 13 18.20 -1.52 15.21
N LYS A 14 17.64 -1.47 13.99
CA LYS A 14 18.37 -1.80 12.76
C LYS A 14 19.14 -0.65 12.13
N TYR A 15 18.72 0.59 12.36
CA TYR A 15 19.24 1.75 11.66
C TYR A 15 19.47 2.91 12.64
N ILE A 16 20.59 3.61 12.50
CA ILE A 16 20.88 4.84 13.24
C ILE A 16 20.11 5.99 12.56
N ILE A 17 18.84 6.16 12.95
CA ILE A 17 17.95 7.20 12.42
C ILE A 17 17.75 8.27 13.49
N PRO A 18 17.98 9.57 13.17
CA PRO A 18 17.73 10.64 14.12
C PRO A 18 16.22 10.84 14.32
N GLU A 19 15.81 11.23 15.53
CA GLU A 19 14.39 11.37 15.91
C GLU A 19 13.62 12.35 15.00
N VAL A 20 14.30 13.37 14.46
CA VAL A 20 13.73 14.32 13.49
C VAL A 20 13.20 13.64 12.22
N ALA A 21 13.72 12.47 11.87
CA ALA A 21 13.31 11.69 10.71
C ALA A 21 12.16 10.72 11.02
N TYR A 22 11.60 10.71 12.25
CA TYR A 22 10.48 9.84 12.65
C TYR A 22 9.29 9.93 11.69
N ASN A 23 8.85 11.16 11.40
CA ASN A 23 7.69 11.39 10.54
C ASN A 23 7.94 10.88 9.11
N TRP A 24 9.10 11.19 8.56
CA TRP A 24 9.47 10.72 7.22
C TRP A 24 9.58 9.19 7.18
N THR A 25 10.22 8.58 8.16
CA THR A 25 10.42 7.12 8.23
C THR A 25 9.10 6.38 8.36
N THR A 26 8.21 6.84 9.25
CA THR A 26 6.88 6.21 9.42
C THR A 26 6.02 6.32 8.16
N VAL A 27 6.08 7.43 7.44
CA VAL A 27 5.44 7.58 6.12
C VAL A 27 6.05 6.59 5.12
N THR A 28 7.37 6.53 5.01
CA THR A 28 8.07 5.65 4.08
C THR A 28 7.75 4.17 4.33
N ILE A 29 7.72 3.74 5.60
CA ILE A 29 7.34 2.38 5.96
C ILE A 29 5.88 2.09 5.57
N GLN A 30 4.96 3.02 5.84
CA GLN A 30 3.57 2.86 5.41
C GLN A 30 3.43 2.77 3.89
N GLU A 31 4.21 3.54 3.14
CA GLU A 31 4.21 3.47 1.68
C GLU A 31 4.79 2.17 1.16
N ALA A 32 5.90 1.69 1.73
CA ALA A 32 6.49 0.40 1.40
C ALA A 32 5.50 -0.73 1.66
N TRP A 33 4.83 -0.71 2.81
CA TRP A 33 3.77 -1.67 3.13
C TRP A 33 2.58 -1.59 2.16
N ARG A 34 2.22 -0.38 1.70
CA ARG A 34 1.17 -0.18 0.70
C ARG A 34 1.56 -0.80 -0.65
N ARG A 35 2.80 -0.59 -1.11
CA ARG A 35 3.33 -1.17 -2.36
C ARG A 35 3.35 -2.69 -2.27
N HIS A 36 3.95 -3.23 -1.22
CA HIS A 36 4.02 -4.67 -0.98
C HIS A 36 2.64 -5.34 -1.01
N ARG A 37 1.63 -4.78 -0.31
CA ARG A 37 0.26 -5.32 -0.36
C ARG A 37 -0.39 -5.23 -1.74
N SER A 38 -0.07 -4.20 -2.52
CA SER A 38 -0.55 -4.06 -3.89
C SER A 38 0.03 -5.15 -4.79
N ASP A 39 1.35 -5.40 -4.67
CA ASP A 39 2.05 -6.42 -5.45
C ASP A 39 1.54 -7.82 -5.10
N LEU A 40 1.30 -8.07 -3.81
CA LEU A 40 0.69 -9.32 -3.34
C LEU A 40 -0.70 -9.52 -3.94
N LYS A 41 -1.53 -8.47 -3.96
CA LYS A 41 -2.87 -8.55 -4.54
C LYS A 41 -2.80 -8.88 -6.03
N MET A 42 -1.96 -8.17 -6.78
CA MET A 42 -1.81 -8.38 -8.23
C MET A 42 -1.29 -9.78 -8.57
N THR A 43 -0.40 -10.33 -7.74
CA THR A 43 0.26 -11.62 -8.03
C THR A 43 -0.54 -12.82 -7.55
N TYR A 44 -1.23 -12.71 -6.40
CA TYR A 44 -1.83 -13.85 -5.70
C TYR A 44 -3.35 -13.78 -5.57
N TYR A 45 -3.98 -12.62 -5.77
CA TYR A 45 -5.42 -12.44 -5.64
C TYR A 45 -6.11 -12.22 -6.99
N ASP A 46 -5.71 -11.19 -7.73
CA ASP A 46 -6.34 -10.81 -9.00
C ASP A 46 -6.34 -11.91 -10.10
N PRO A 47 -5.34 -12.82 -10.19
CA PRO A 47 -5.32 -13.85 -11.24
C PRO A 47 -6.27 -15.03 -11.03
N TYR A 48 -6.88 -15.17 -9.85
CA TYR A 48 -7.63 -16.38 -9.49
C TYR A 48 -9.01 -16.02 -8.95
N ASP A 49 -10.05 -16.66 -9.48
CA ASP A 49 -11.42 -16.44 -9.02
C ASP A 49 -11.81 -17.28 -7.79
N ASN A 50 -11.10 -18.39 -7.54
CA ASN A 50 -11.43 -19.32 -6.46
C ASN A 50 -10.51 -19.15 -5.23
N ASP A 51 -11.13 -19.07 -4.06
CA ASP A 51 -10.50 -18.86 -2.75
C ASP A 51 -9.50 -19.95 -2.38
N GLU A 52 -9.84 -21.19 -2.72
CA GLU A 52 -9.00 -22.36 -2.44
C GLU A 52 -7.70 -22.31 -3.25
N VAL A 53 -7.79 -21.85 -4.50
CA VAL A 53 -6.63 -21.68 -5.39
C VAL A 53 -5.75 -20.52 -4.91
N GLN A 54 -6.36 -19.41 -4.47
CA GLN A 54 -5.63 -18.28 -3.88
C GLN A 54 -4.86 -18.71 -2.62
N MET A 55 -5.48 -19.51 -1.75
CA MET A 55 -4.84 -20.00 -0.52
C MET A 55 -3.73 -21.00 -0.83
N ALA A 56 -3.91 -21.89 -1.80
CA ALA A 56 -2.91 -22.86 -2.22
C ALA A 56 -1.67 -22.20 -2.84
N LYS A 57 -1.86 -21.05 -3.52
CA LYS A 57 -0.77 -20.26 -4.14
C LYS A 57 -0.12 -19.25 -3.18
N ARG A 58 -0.46 -19.30 -1.89
CA ARG A 58 0.09 -18.39 -0.86
C ARG A 58 1.63 -18.37 -0.90
N PRO A 59 2.25 -17.19 -0.86
CA PRO A 59 3.70 -17.08 -0.72
C PRO A 59 4.19 -17.64 0.63
N GLY A 60 5.24 -18.47 0.61
CA GLY A 60 5.74 -19.19 1.79
C GLY A 60 6.28 -18.31 2.92
N HIS A 61 6.60 -17.04 2.65
CA HIS A 61 7.09 -16.09 3.65
C HIS A 61 5.96 -15.40 4.46
N ILE A 62 4.70 -15.52 4.04
CA ILE A 62 3.55 -14.92 4.74
C ILE A 62 2.83 -16.00 5.53
N GLN A 63 2.52 -15.75 6.80
CA GLN A 63 1.76 -16.71 7.61
C GLN A 63 0.34 -16.89 7.09
N GLU A 64 -0.22 -18.09 7.23
CA GLU A 64 -1.54 -18.41 6.68
C GLU A 64 -2.65 -17.55 7.31
N CYS A 65 -2.58 -17.32 8.62
CA CYS A 65 -3.53 -16.47 9.34
C CYS A 65 -3.55 -15.05 8.77
N GLN A 66 -2.38 -14.45 8.54
CA GLN A 66 -2.23 -13.11 7.97
C GLN A 66 -2.76 -13.06 6.54
N PHE A 67 -2.45 -14.08 5.73
CA PHE A 67 -2.93 -14.12 4.35
C PHE A 67 -4.45 -14.25 4.27
N ARG A 68 -5.06 -15.07 5.14
CA ARG A 68 -6.52 -15.23 5.24
C ARG A 68 -7.22 -13.92 5.61
N GLU A 69 -6.64 -13.12 6.50
CA GLU A 69 -7.15 -11.79 6.82
C GLU A 69 -7.07 -10.82 5.63
N LEU A 70 -5.98 -10.86 4.86
CA LEU A 70 -5.83 -10.06 3.65
C LEU A 70 -6.88 -10.42 2.58
N LEU A 71 -7.15 -11.71 2.37
CA LEU A 71 -8.18 -12.17 1.44
C LEU A 71 -9.57 -11.64 1.84
N LYS A 72 -9.91 -11.70 3.15
CA LYS A 72 -11.16 -11.13 3.67
C LYS A 72 -11.23 -9.62 3.44
N TYR A 73 -10.13 -8.91 3.68
CA TYR A 73 -10.03 -7.47 3.47
C TYR A 73 -10.24 -7.08 2.00
N TRP A 74 -9.65 -7.81 1.05
CA TRP A 74 -9.77 -7.51 -0.38
C TRP A 74 -11.15 -7.81 -0.97
N LYS A 75 -11.84 -8.82 -0.44
CA LYS A 75 -13.23 -9.15 -0.83
C LYS A 75 -14.24 -8.16 -0.31
N PHE A 76 -13.91 -7.44 0.75
CA PHE A 76 -14.83 -6.50 1.38
C PHE A 76 -15.22 -5.38 0.41
N GLU A 77 -16.50 -5.20 0.14
CA GLU A 77 -17.00 -4.27 -0.88
C GLU A 77 -16.62 -2.81 -0.59
N LYS A 78 -16.59 -2.44 0.71
CA LYS A 78 -16.09 -1.12 1.16
C LYS A 78 -14.65 -0.85 0.73
N PHE A 79 -13.81 -1.88 0.57
CA PHE A 79 -12.45 -1.73 0.09
C PHE A 79 -12.42 -1.38 -1.40
N LYS A 80 -13.27 -2.02 -2.21
CA LYS A 80 -13.42 -1.72 -3.65
C LYS A 80 -13.85 -0.27 -3.86
N ASP A 81 -14.83 0.20 -3.09
CA ASP A 81 -15.31 1.60 -3.14
C ASP A 81 -14.24 2.61 -2.74
N GLN A 82 -13.49 2.34 -1.67
CA GLN A 82 -12.41 3.22 -1.22
C GLN A 82 -11.26 3.28 -2.24
N LEU A 83 -10.93 2.15 -2.87
CA LEU A 83 -9.94 2.08 -3.96
C LEU A 83 -10.38 2.93 -5.15
N LEU A 84 -11.61 2.74 -5.63
CA LEU A 84 -12.18 3.51 -6.73
C LEU A 84 -12.17 5.01 -6.44
N ARG A 85 -12.61 5.42 -5.24
CA ARG A 85 -12.55 6.83 -4.80
C ARG A 85 -11.12 7.37 -4.79
N ARG A 86 -10.14 6.60 -4.30
CA ARG A 86 -8.72 6.99 -4.31
C ARG A 86 -8.15 7.12 -5.72
N HIS A 87 -8.41 6.16 -6.60
CA HIS A 87 -7.98 6.23 -8.00
C HIS A 87 -8.58 7.44 -8.71
N CYS A 88 -9.87 7.72 -8.52
CA CYS A 88 -10.53 8.91 -9.06
C CYS A 88 -9.91 10.21 -8.53
N TYR A 89 -9.60 10.29 -7.24
CA TYR A 89 -8.94 11.46 -6.65
C TYR A 89 -7.51 11.66 -7.21
N GLN A 90 -6.72 10.59 -7.30
CA GLN A 90 -5.36 10.66 -7.83
C GLN A 90 -5.33 11.01 -9.32
N ARG A 91 -6.26 10.46 -10.12
CA ARG A 91 -6.41 10.81 -11.54
C ARG A 91 -6.74 12.30 -11.73
N LYS A 92 -7.64 12.85 -10.90
CA LYS A 92 -7.96 14.29 -10.90
C LYS A 92 -6.75 15.14 -10.52
N LYS A 93 -5.99 14.74 -9.49
CA LYS A 93 -4.79 15.44 -9.04
C LYS A 93 -3.67 15.42 -10.09
N SER A 94 -3.45 14.28 -10.75
CA SER A 94 -2.49 14.14 -11.85
C SER A 94 -2.87 15.03 -13.04
N SER A 95 -4.15 15.03 -13.44
CA SER A 95 -4.65 15.89 -14.52
C SER A 95 -4.43 17.39 -14.21
N PHE A 96 -4.71 17.80 -12.97
CA PHE A 96 -4.49 19.17 -12.51
C PHE A 96 -3.00 19.56 -12.49
N ALA A 97 -2.13 18.64 -12.06
CA ALA A 97 -0.67 18.85 -12.08
C ALA A 97 -0.14 19.01 -13.52
N THR A 98 -0.61 18.18 -14.46
CA THR A 98 -0.28 18.31 -15.88
C THR A 98 -0.76 19.63 -16.48
N GLN A 99 -1.97 20.09 -16.12
CA GLN A 99 -2.48 21.38 -16.57
C GLN A 99 -1.66 22.58 -16.05
N LEU A 100 -1.18 22.55 -14.80
CA LEU A 100 -0.33 23.60 -14.24
C LEU A 100 1.07 23.64 -14.89
N LEU A 101 1.66 22.48 -15.17
CA LEU A 101 2.93 22.38 -15.89
C LEU A 101 2.83 22.91 -17.33
N ASN A 102 1.76 22.58 -18.04
CA ASN A 102 1.54 23.09 -19.41
C ASN A 102 1.31 24.61 -19.44
N LYS A 103 0.58 25.16 -18.45
CA LYS A 103 0.36 26.62 -18.32
C LYS A 103 1.62 27.41 -17.96
N THR A 104 2.55 26.81 -17.22
CA THR A 104 3.83 27.45 -16.87
C THR A 104 4.86 27.34 -17.99
N CYS A 105 4.79 26.29 -18.82
CA CYS A 105 5.65 26.12 -19.99
C CYS A 105 5.26 27.04 -21.17
N CYS A 106 3.97 27.36 -21.35
CA CYS A 106 3.50 28.30 -22.38
C CYS A 106 3.65 29.80 -22.03
N ARG A 107 4.40 30.14 -20.97
CA ARG A 107 4.62 31.53 -20.51
C ARG A 107 6.06 32.04 -20.79
N LYS A 108 6.73 31.46 -21.80
CA LYS A 108 8.02 31.91 -22.34
C LYS A 108 7.88 32.25 -23.81
#